data_AF-A0A075GKH5-F1
#
_entry.id   AF-A0A075GKH5-F1
#
_cell.length_a   1.000
_cell.length_b   1.000
_cell.length_c   1.000
_cell.angle_alpha   90.00
_cell.angle_beta   90.00
_cell.angle_gamma   90.00
#
_symmetry.space_group_name_H-M   'P 1'
#
loop_
_entity.id
_entity.type
_entity.pdbx_description
1 polymer ?
#
loop_
_entity_poly.entity_id
_entity_poly.type
_entity_poly.pdbx_seq_one_letter_code
_entity_poly.pdbx_strand_id
1 'polypeptide(L)'
;MLEDGAEARILIENPASASLCSGFITGAWENATGKRHRFLWSQNTEEGLIVTLSLDDKSIPSPKRSAIGWPEPVSVISMPDDIEESWEDLRIDSSGVWSIMGERRMMVHRDLILRFEEFCLPYLQSIEEGRQDMQWPLEDEQQSIWWTAAADSMRETFFESGRHILVSKPEDWISIARRHLSIEGLGAVKSVKSIDAHGGVELQFYGCFHPALAGGVLLACWERAHGRRGSLECTFNSGAVSLSLSPSVAIAE
;
A
#
# COMPACT_ATOMS: atom_id res chain seq x y z
N MET A 1 -31.77 16.16 6.10
CA MET A 1 -32.35 14.90 5.58
C MET A 1 -33.48 15.27 4.65
N LEU A 2 -33.32 15.00 3.35
CA LEU A 2 -34.44 14.98 2.41
C LEU A 2 -34.73 13.49 2.20
N GLU A 3 -35.69 12.96 2.97
CA GLU A 3 -36.18 11.59 2.79
C GLU A 3 -37.18 11.58 1.63
N ASP A 4 -36.69 11.32 0.42
CA ASP A 4 -37.50 10.57 -0.54
C ASP A 4 -37.25 9.10 -0.18
N GLY A 5 -38.27 8.38 0.30
CA GLY A 5 -38.17 7.13 1.08
C GLY A 5 -37.50 5.91 0.44
N ALA A 6 -36.76 6.06 -0.67
CA ALA A 6 -35.96 5.04 -1.33
C ALA A 6 -34.45 5.36 -1.37
N GLU A 7 -34.05 6.63 -1.17
CA GLU A 7 -32.67 7.07 -1.33
C GLU A 7 -32.19 7.96 -0.17
N ALA A 8 -31.01 7.65 0.36
CA ALA A 8 -30.31 8.49 1.32
C ALA A 8 -29.13 9.18 0.65
N ARG A 9 -28.89 10.45 0.97
CA ARG A 9 -27.73 11.21 0.50
C ARG A 9 -26.90 11.68 1.69
N ILE A 10 -25.63 11.32 1.70
CA ILE A 10 -24.68 11.64 2.76
C ILE A 10 -23.61 12.56 2.19
N LEU A 11 -23.37 13.68 2.86
CA LEU A 11 -22.24 14.57 2.59
C LEU A 11 -21.10 14.21 3.55
N ILE A 12 -19.92 14.00 2.99
CA ILE A 12 -18.68 13.79 3.73
C ILE A 12 -17.78 14.99 3.46
N GLU A 13 -17.47 15.72 4.52
CA GLU A 13 -16.55 16.86 4.50
C GLU A 13 -15.10 16.37 4.67
N ASN A 14 -14.18 16.98 3.94
CA ASN A 14 -12.74 16.69 3.99
C ASN A 14 -12.37 15.19 3.88
N PRO A 15 -12.86 14.47 2.84
CA PRO A 15 -12.56 13.06 2.65
C PRO A 15 -11.05 12.85 2.37
N ALA A 16 -10.44 11.86 3.03
CA ALA A 16 -9.04 11.50 2.74
C ALA A 16 -8.88 10.76 1.40
N SER A 17 -9.91 10.04 0.96
CA SER A 17 -9.97 9.39 -0.35
C SER A 17 -11.42 9.12 -0.70
N ALA A 18 -11.91 9.63 -1.84
CA ALA A 18 -13.31 9.47 -2.21
C ALA A 18 -13.77 8.00 -2.31
N SER A 19 -13.01 7.18 -3.02
CA SER A 19 -13.30 5.75 -3.20
C SER A 19 -13.40 5.01 -1.86
N LEU A 20 -12.38 5.16 -0.99
CA LEU A 20 -12.34 4.52 0.32
C LEU A 20 -13.43 5.05 1.25
N CYS A 21 -13.57 6.37 1.38
CA CYS A 21 -14.58 6.98 2.25
C CYS A 21 -16.01 6.59 1.82
N SER A 22 -16.29 6.51 0.51
CA SER A 22 -17.60 6.07 0.00
C SER A 22 -17.90 4.62 0.37
N GLY A 23 -16.92 3.72 0.28
CA GLY A 23 -17.07 2.32 0.71
C GLY A 23 -17.27 2.20 2.23
N PHE A 24 -16.46 2.90 3.03
CA PHE A 24 -16.56 2.88 4.49
C PHE A 24 -17.89 3.40 5.00
N ILE A 25 -18.37 4.55 4.49
CA ILE A 25 -19.66 5.09 4.93
C ILE A 25 -20.82 4.18 4.52
N THR A 26 -20.73 3.55 3.34
CA THR A 26 -21.74 2.60 2.89
C THR A 26 -21.79 1.40 3.82
N GLY A 27 -20.64 0.80 4.16
CA GLY A 27 -20.59 -0.31 5.11
C GLY A 27 -21.10 0.06 6.50
N ALA A 28 -20.76 1.26 7.00
CA ALA A 28 -21.29 1.75 8.27
C ALA A 28 -22.81 1.94 8.25
N TRP A 29 -23.36 2.45 7.14
CA TRP A 29 -24.79 2.62 6.93
C TRP A 29 -25.54 1.29 6.85
N GLU A 30 -24.98 0.32 6.13
CA GLU A 30 -25.52 -1.05 6.04
C GLU A 30 -25.54 -1.72 7.41
N ASN A 31 -24.48 -1.56 8.20
CA ASN A 31 -24.42 -2.10 9.57
C ASN A 31 -25.44 -1.42 10.49
N ALA A 32 -25.63 -0.11 10.38
CA ALA A 32 -26.60 0.63 11.20
C ALA A 32 -28.06 0.31 10.85
N THR A 33 -28.36 0.07 9.57
CA THR A 33 -29.73 -0.17 9.09
C THR A 33 -30.10 -1.65 8.98
N GLY A 34 -29.11 -2.54 8.98
CA GLY A 34 -29.30 -3.97 8.71
C GLY A 34 -29.75 -4.28 7.28
N LYS A 35 -29.63 -3.33 6.35
CA LYS A 35 -30.07 -3.45 4.95
C LYS A 35 -28.92 -3.15 4.00
N ARG A 36 -28.86 -3.89 2.88
CA ARG A 36 -27.89 -3.65 1.81
C ARG A 36 -28.26 -2.39 1.03
N HIS A 37 -27.24 -1.65 0.60
CA HIS A 37 -27.41 -0.47 -0.23
C HIS A 37 -26.45 -0.53 -1.42
N ARG A 38 -26.95 -0.15 -2.60
CA ARG A 38 -26.09 0.27 -3.70
C ARG A 38 -25.68 1.70 -3.46
N PHE A 39 -24.45 2.05 -3.82
CA PHE A 39 -23.94 3.39 -3.65
C PHE A 39 -23.39 3.95 -4.95
N LEU A 40 -23.57 5.25 -5.13
CA LEU A 40 -22.89 6.07 -6.11
C LEU A 40 -22.21 7.21 -5.36
N TRP A 41 -21.02 7.60 -5.79
CA TRP A 41 -20.33 8.74 -5.21
C TRP A 41 -19.97 9.77 -6.27
N SER A 42 -19.99 11.04 -5.87
CA SER A 42 -19.49 12.14 -6.68
C SER A 42 -18.65 13.08 -5.82
N GLN A 43 -17.53 13.52 -6.38
CA GLN A 43 -16.64 14.48 -5.76
C GLN A 43 -16.39 15.61 -6.76
N ASN A 44 -16.90 16.79 -6.46
CA ASN A 44 -16.72 17.98 -7.30
C ASN A 44 -15.58 18.87 -6.79
N THR A 45 -15.24 18.77 -5.50
CA THR A 45 -14.16 19.50 -4.84
C THR A 45 -13.42 18.56 -3.90
N GLU A 46 -12.16 18.86 -3.59
CA GLU A 46 -11.38 18.07 -2.63
C GLU A 46 -12.02 18.04 -1.23
N GLU A 47 -12.76 19.10 -0.87
CA GLU A 47 -13.38 19.27 0.43
C GLU A 47 -14.72 18.54 0.62
N GLY A 48 -15.34 18.02 -0.46
CA GLY A 48 -16.71 17.53 -0.40
C GLY A 48 -16.97 16.28 -1.25
N LEU A 49 -17.38 15.21 -0.59
CA LEU A 49 -17.81 13.95 -1.21
C LEU A 49 -19.30 13.71 -0.93
N ILE A 50 -20.09 13.48 -1.97
CA ILE A 50 -21.50 13.11 -1.84
C ILE A 50 -21.63 11.62 -2.14
N VAL A 51 -22.25 10.88 -1.21
CA VAL A 51 -22.57 9.46 -1.37
C VAL A 51 -24.09 9.31 -1.41
N THR A 52 -24.60 8.81 -2.52
CA THR A 52 -26.02 8.48 -2.70
C THR A 52 -26.19 6.98 -2.49
N LEU A 53 -27.07 6.61 -1.57
CA LEU A 53 -27.37 5.23 -1.18
C LEU A 53 -28.81 4.91 -1.57
N SER A 54 -28.99 3.82 -2.31
CA SER A 54 -30.31 3.31 -2.69
C SER A 54 -30.44 1.86 -2.20
N LEU A 55 -31.62 1.48 -1.70
CA LEU A 55 -31.83 0.12 -1.20
C LEU A 55 -31.52 -0.95 -2.25
N ASP A 56 -30.94 -2.05 -1.79
CA ASP A 56 -30.67 -3.26 -2.55
C ASP A 56 -31.28 -4.46 -1.81
N ASP A 57 -31.98 -5.31 -2.54
CA ASP A 57 -32.66 -6.50 -1.99
C ASP A 57 -31.68 -7.65 -1.69
N LYS A 58 -30.41 -7.50 -2.06
CA LYS A 58 -29.36 -8.47 -1.73
C LYS A 58 -29.06 -8.50 -0.23
N SER A 59 -28.55 -9.64 0.25
CA SER A 59 -28.06 -9.74 1.62
C SER A 59 -26.70 -9.05 1.78
N ILE A 60 -26.45 -8.53 2.99
CA ILE A 60 -25.13 -8.07 3.39
C ILE A 60 -24.24 -9.32 3.53
N PRO A 61 -23.07 -9.37 2.86
CA PRO A 61 -22.16 -10.51 3.00
C PRO A 61 -21.60 -10.58 4.43
N SER A 62 -21.48 -11.80 4.96
CA SER A 62 -20.83 -12.00 6.26
C SER A 62 -19.34 -11.66 6.20
N PRO A 63 -18.76 -11.08 7.27
CA PRO A 63 -17.33 -10.86 7.35
C PRO A 63 -16.57 -12.18 7.20
N LYS A 64 -15.54 -12.19 6.35
CA LYS A 64 -14.62 -13.32 6.16
C LYS A 64 -13.20 -12.85 6.41
N ARG A 65 -12.40 -13.62 7.15
CA ARG A 65 -10.99 -13.27 7.34
C ARG A 65 -10.23 -13.46 6.02
N SER A 66 -9.51 -12.45 5.56
CA SER A 66 -8.58 -12.62 4.45
C SER A 66 -7.34 -13.41 4.87
N ALA A 67 -6.86 -14.28 3.99
CA ALA A 67 -5.62 -15.02 4.17
C ALA A 67 -4.43 -14.14 3.79
N ILE A 68 -3.31 -14.29 4.52
CA ILE A 68 -2.05 -13.62 4.22
C ILE A 68 -1.12 -14.65 3.61
N GLY A 69 -0.62 -14.36 2.41
CA GLY A 69 0.19 -15.30 1.61
C GLY A 69 1.69 -15.28 1.91
N TRP A 70 2.14 -14.48 2.88
CA TRP A 70 3.56 -14.34 3.22
C TRP A 70 3.80 -14.46 4.73
N PRO A 71 5.05 -14.71 5.14
CA PRO A 71 5.37 -14.87 6.55
C PRO A 71 5.12 -13.60 7.37
N GLU A 72 4.48 -13.78 8.53
CA GLU A 72 4.19 -12.70 9.48
C GLU A 72 5.04 -12.85 10.75
N PRO A 73 5.46 -11.75 11.38
CA PRO A 73 6.14 -11.81 12.65
C PRO A 73 5.25 -12.41 13.73
N VAL A 74 5.87 -13.19 14.62
CA VAL A 74 5.19 -13.79 15.79
C VAL A 74 4.95 -12.76 16.90
N SER A 75 5.63 -11.61 16.87
CA SER A 75 5.60 -10.58 17.91
C SER A 75 5.41 -9.17 17.38
N VAL A 76 4.84 -8.30 18.22
CA VAL A 76 4.76 -6.85 17.97
C VAL A 76 6.18 -6.30 17.78
N ILE A 77 6.41 -5.67 16.64
CA ILE A 77 7.67 -4.99 16.35
C ILE A 77 7.69 -3.73 17.20
N SER A 78 8.66 -3.63 18.11
CA SER A 78 8.88 -2.38 18.83
C SER A 78 9.40 -1.35 17.85
N MET A 79 8.75 -0.19 17.81
CA MET A 79 9.22 0.93 17.03
C MET A 79 10.55 1.40 17.63
N PRO A 80 11.60 1.60 16.81
CA PRO A 80 12.83 2.24 17.25
C PRO A 80 12.54 3.59 17.92
N ASP A 81 13.24 3.89 19.01
CA ASP A 81 13.05 5.11 19.82
C ASP A 81 13.25 6.41 19.01
N ASP A 82 13.94 6.34 17.87
CA ASP A 82 14.30 7.43 16.95
C ASP A 82 13.20 7.79 15.92
N ILE A 83 12.02 7.15 15.95
CA ILE A 83 10.92 7.48 15.00
C ILE A 83 10.18 8.78 15.37
N GLU A 84 10.35 9.31 16.58
CA GLU A 84 9.70 10.57 17.01
C GLU A 84 9.98 11.74 16.02
N GLU A 85 11.18 11.82 15.43
CA GLU A 85 11.54 12.86 14.46
C GLU A 85 10.66 12.87 13.20
N SER A 86 9.96 11.77 12.90
CA SER A 86 9.21 11.61 11.65
C SER A 86 7.75 12.05 11.73
N TRP A 87 7.21 12.26 12.93
CA TRP A 87 5.82 12.68 13.16
C TRP A 87 5.74 14.11 13.69
N GLU A 88 6.83 14.87 13.64
CA GLU A 88 6.90 16.27 14.10
C GLU A 88 5.85 17.15 13.41
N ASP A 89 5.53 16.87 12.15
CA ASP A 89 4.52 17.59 11.36
C ASP A 89 3.10 17.00 11.48
N LEU A 90 2.85 16.08 12.42
CA LEU A 90 1.51 15.56 12.67
C LEU A 90 0.60 16.68 13.17
N ARG A 91 -0.51 16.89 12.46
CA ARG A 91 -1.57 17.82 12.87
C ARG A 91 -2.87 17.08 13.01
N ILE A 92 -3.59 17.36 14.09
CA ILE A 92 -4.94 16.86 14.35
C ILE A 92 -5.85 18.08 14.32
N ASP A 93 -6.56 18.26 13.20
CA ASP A 93 -7.40 19.44 12.98
C ASP A 93 -8.76 19.28 13.65
N SER A 94 -9.36 18.08 13.56
CA SER A 94 -10.64 17.76 14.18
C SER A 94 -10.83 16.25 14.36
N SER A 95 -11.97 15.82 14.92
CA SER A 95 -12.25 14.40 15.15
C SER A 95 -12.18 13.60 13.85
N GLY A 96 -11.19 12.70 13.76
CA GLY A 96 -10.96 11.87 12.58
C GLY A 96 -10.20 12.57 11.46
N VAL A 97 -9.87 13.86 11.59
CA VAL A 97 -9.10 14.65 10.62
C VAL A 97 -7.69 14.91 11.15
N TRP A 98 -6.73 14.27 10.49
CA TRP A 98 -5.31 14.44 10.74
C TRP A 98 -4.53 14.49 9.43
N SER A 99 -3.37 15.15 9.49
CA SER A 99 -2.44 15.32 8.39
C SER A 99 -1.00 15.19 8.85
N ILE A 100 -0.11 14.86 7.92
CA ILE A 100 1.35 14.93 8.09
C ILE A 100 1.86 15.83 6.96
N MET A 101 2.68 16.83 7.30
CA MET A 101 3.15 17.85 6.36
C MET A 101 2.02 18.58 5.61
N GLY A 102 0.84 18.70 6.23
CA GLY A 102 -0.36 19.30 5.63
C GLY A 102 -1.14 18.39 4.67
N GLU A 103 -0.66 17.17 4.41
CA GLU A 103 -1.38 16.21 3.58
C GLU A 103 -2.35 15.38 4.43
N ARG A 104 -3.63 15.37 4.04
CA ARG A 104 -4.68 14.60 4.71
C ARG A 104 -4.36 13.10 4.71
N ARG A 105 -4.34 12.46 5.88
CA ARG A 105 -4.02 11.03 6.02
C ARG A 105 -5.18 10.20 6.54
N MET A 106 -5.18 8.91 6.24
CA MET A 106 -6.09 7.93 6.83
C MET A 106 -5.37 6.62 7.10
N MET A 107 -5.87 5.86 8.07
CA MET A 107 -5.40 4.50 8.30
C MET A 107 -6.30 3.52 7.56
N VAL A 108 -5.70 2.59 6.85
CA VAL A 108 -6.39 1.49 6.18
C VAL A 108 -5.91 0.18 6.76
N HIS A 109 -6.86 -0.73 7.01
CA HIS A 109 -6.51 -2.07 7.43
C HIS A 109 -6.07 -2.89 6.21
N ARG A 110 -5.03 -3.72 6.37
CA ARG A 110 -4.47 -4.57 5.29
C ARG A 110 -5.51 -5.42 4.57
N ASP A 111 -6.52 -5.89 5.29
CA ASP A 111 -7.65 -6.67 4.76
C ASP A 111 -8.33 -5.98 3.55
N LEU A 112 -8.35 -4.64 3.52
CA LEU A 112 -8.87 -3.89 2.37
C LEU A 112 -8.08 -4.18 1.09
N ILE A 113 -6.74 -4.17 1.18
CA ILE A 113 -5.86 -4.43 0.03
C ILE A 113 -5.95 -5.89 -0.40
N LEU A 114 -5.99 -6.83 0.54
CA LEU A 114 -6.14 -8.26 0.24
C LEU A 114 -7.48 -8.57 -0.45
N ARG A 115 -8.57 -7.89 -0.05
CA ARG A 115 -9.86 -8.03 -0.74
C ARG A 115 -9.85 -7.38 -2.12
N PHE A 116 -9.15 -6.27 -2.27
CA PHE A 116 -9.01 -5.62 -3.56
C PHE A 116 -8.22 -6.51 -4.53
N GLU A 117 -7.15 -7.14 -4.06
CA GLU A 117 -6.43 -8.20 -4.77
C GLU A 117 -7.38 -9.34 -5.18
N GLU A 118 -8.03 -9.99 -4.21
CA GLU A 118 -8.97 -11.12 -4.46
C GLU A 118 -10.07 -10.75 -5.47
N PHE A 119 -10.59 -9.52 -5.39
CA PHE A 119 -11.59 -9.01 -6.32
C PHE A 119 -11.05 -8.86 -7.75
N CYS A 120 -9.79 -8.46 -7.91
CA CYS A 120 -9.18 -8.24 -9.21
C CYS A 120 -8.76 -9.52 -9.92
N LEU A 121 -8.32 -10.57 -9.18
CA LEU A 121 -7.74 -11.79 -9.76
C LEU A 121 -8.52 -12.38 -10.95
N PRO A 122 -9.87 -12.53 -10.91
CA PRO A 122 -10.61 -13.13 -12.01
C PRO A 122 -10.60 -12.32 -13.31
N TYR A 123 -10.20 -11.05 -13.25
CA TYR A 123 -10.20 -10.11 -14.36
C TYR A 123 -8.80 -9.86 -14.94
N LEU A 124 -7.76 -10.44 -14.34
CA LEU A 124 -6.38 -10.26 -14.79
C LEU A 124 -6.00 -11.32 -15.83
N GLN A 125 -5.48 -10.85 -16.97
CA GLN A 125 -5.00 -11.70 -18.05
C GLN A 125 -3.52 -11.44 -18.35
N SER A 126 -3.14 -10.16 -18.40
CA SER A 126 -1.81 -9.70 -18.79
C SER A 126 -1.57 -8.29 -18.26
N ILE A 127 -0.30 -7.89 -18.25
CA ILE A 127 0.12 -6.50 -18.04
C ILE A 127 0.34 -5.89 -19.42
N GLU A 128 -0.58 -5.01 -19.83
CA GLU A 128 -0.50 -4.33 -21.14
C GLU A 128 0.55 -3.22 -21.16
N GLU A 129 0.68 -2.49 -20.05
CA GLU A 129 1.60 -1.36 -19.89
C GLU A 129 2.35 -1.45 -18.55
N GLY A 130 3.57 -0.93 -18.50
CA GLY A 130 4.42 -0.95 -17.31
C GLY A 130 5.45 -2.08 -17.33
N ARG A 131 5.92 -2.44 -16.13
CA ARG A 131 7.01 -3.40 -15.93
C ARG A 131 6.53 -4.83 -15.76
N GLN A 132 7.38 -5.77 -16.18
CA GLN A 132 7.16 -7.22 -16.04
C GLN A 132 8.38 -7.94 -15.45
N ASP A 133 9.46 -7.21 -15.14
CA ASP A 133 10.73 -7.75 -14.69
C ASP A 133 10.84 -7.82 -13.15
N MET A 134 9.72 -8.17 -12.50
CA MET A 134 9.65 -8.41 -11.06
C MET A 134 9.35 -9.90 -10.81
N GLN A 135 9.98 -10.47 -9.80
CA GLN A 135 9.89 -11.89 -9.49
C GLN A 135 9.26 -12.10 -8.11
N TRP A 136 8.28 -13.01 -8.04
CA TRP A 136 7.51 -13.28 -6.83
C TRP A 136 7.52 -14.78 -6.51
N PRO A 137 7.52 -15.19 -5.22
CA PRO A 137 7.49 -16.58 -4.83
C PRO A 137 6.04 -17.11 -4.83
N LEU A 138 5.35 -16.93 -5.96
CA LEU A 138 3.92 -17.23 -6.14
C LEU A 138 3.74 -18.26 -7.26
N GLU A 139 2.88 -19.25 -7.03
CA GLU A 139 2.50 -20.23 -8.05
C GLU A 139 1.34 -19.73 -8.93
N ASP A 140 0.50 -18.84 -8.39
CA ASP A 140 -0.65 -18.27 -9.09
C ASP A 140 -0.20 -17.12 -10.02
N GLU A 141 -0.43 -17.31 -11.33
CA GLU A 141 -0.03 -16.36 -12.36
C GLU A 141 -0.84 -15.05 -12.27
N GLN A 142 -2.15 -15.10 -12.02
CA GLN A 142 -2.97 -13.89 -11.85
C GLN A 142 -2.51 -13.09 -10.64
N GLN A 143 -2.14 -13.77 -9.56
CA GLN A 143 -1.60 -13.14 -8.37
C GLN A 143 -0.26 -12.48 -8.66
N SER A 144 0.63 -13.16 -9.38
CA SER A 144 1.91 -12.61 -9.83
C SER A 144 1.73 -11.36 -10.71
N ILE A 145 0.75 -11.36 -11.63
CA ILE A 145 0.37 -10.21 -12.45
C ILE A 145 -0.10 -9.05 -11.56
N TRP A 146 -1.00 -9.32 -10.60
CA TRP A 146 -1.50 -8.29 -9.68
C TRP A 146 -0.36 -7.68 -8.86
N TRP A 147 0.52 -8.52 -8.28
CA TRP A 147 1.65 -8.08 -7.46
C TRP A 147 2.62 -7.23 -8.27
N THR A 148 2.90 -7.63 -9.51
CA THR A 148 3.74 -6.84 -10.43
C THR A 148 3.12 -5.49 -10.73
N ALA A 149 1.84 -5.44 -11.10
CA ALA A 149 1.14 -4.19 -11.39
C ALA A 149 1.08 -3.25 -10.16
N ALA A 150 0.81 -3.82 -8.98
CA ALA A 150 0.79 -3.07 -7.72
C ALA A 150 2.17 -2.51 -7.36
N ALA A 151 3.22 -3.33 -7.49
CA ALA A 151 4.59 -2.89 -7.24
C ALA A 151 5.05 -1.81 -8.23
N ASP A 152 4.72 -1.95 -9.52
CA ASP A 152 5.09 -0.94 -10.52
C ASP A 152 4.33 0.37 -10.31
N SER A 153 3.04 0.31 -9.97
CA SER A 153 2.24 1.50 -9.64
C SER A 153 2.81 2.26 -8.43
N MET A 154 3.21 1.52 -7.38
CA MET A 154 3.86 2.11 -6.20
C MET A 154 5.24 2.68 -6.53
N ARG A 155 6.00 1.98 -7.39
CA ARG A 155 7.31 2.42 -7.85
C ARG A 155 7.19 3.72 -8.63
N GLU A 156 6.30 3.79 -9.63
CA GLU A 156 6.09 4.97 -10.46
C GLU A 156 5.67 6.18 -9.62
N THR A 157 4.62 6.02 -8.81
CA THR A 157 4.11 7.08 -7.92
C THR A 157 5.22 7.62 -7.01
N PHE A 158 6.03 6.74 -6.41
CA PHE A 158 7.12 7.16 -5.54
C PHE A 158 8.27 7.81 -6.35
N PHE A 159 8.62 7.25 -7.50
CA PHE A 159 9.70 7.77 -8.33
C PHE A 159 9.40 9.20 -8.81
N GLU A 160 8.16 9.46 -9.22
CA GLU A 160 7.66 10.76 -9.67
C GLU A 160 7.58 11.80 -8.55
N SER A 161 7.43 11.38 -7.29
CA SER A 161 7.41 12.29 -6.14
C SER A 161 8.71 13.10 -5.97
N GLY A 162 9.79 12.77 -6.70
CA GLY A 162 10.99 13.59 -6.74
C GLY A 162 11.88 13.51 -5.48
N ARG A 163 11.56 12.63 -4.52
CA ARG A 163 12.30 12.52 -3.24
C ARG A 163 13.78 12.21 -3.45
N HIS A 164 14.68 12.94 -2.81
CA HIS A 164 16.11 12.65 -2.90
C HIS A 164 16.48 11.44 -2.05
N ILE A 165 17.18 10.48 -2.66
CA ILE A 165 17.65 9.26 -2.00
C ILE A 165 19.17 9.24 -2.10
N LEU A 166 19.83 9.09 -0.94
CA LEU A 166 21.29 9.05 -0.84
C LEU A 166 21.67 7.75 -0.13
N VAL A 167 22.56 6.99 -0.75
CA VAL A 167 23.09 5.73 -0.22
C VAL A 167 24.62 5.80 -0.29
N SER A 168 25.28 5.58 0.83
CA SER A 168 26.74 5.50 0.92
C SER A 168 27.22 4.08 1.19
N LYS A 169 26.45 3.31 1.96
CA LYS A 169 26.74 1.93 2.36
C LYS A 169 25.45 1.11 2.49
N PRO A 170 25.51 -0.24 2.44
CA PRO A 170 24.32 -1.08 2.50
C PRO A 170 23.43 -0.84 3.73
N GLU A 171 23.99 -0.44 4.88
CA GLU A 171 23.22 -0.22 6.10
C GLU A 171 22.29 1.00 6.01
N ASP A 172 22.55 1.95 5.11
CA ASP A 172 21.72 3.14 4.91
C ASP A 172 20.31 2.77 4.44
N TRP A 173 20.15 1.60 3.81
CA TRP A 173 18.86 1.06 3.41
C TRP A 173 17.89 0.82 4.57
N ILE A 174 18.40 0.58 5.78
CA ILE A 174 17.55 0.49 6.98
C ILE A 174 16.90 1.85 7.26
N SER A 175 17.67 2.94 7.17
CA SER A 175 17.16 4.30 7.36
C SER A 175 16.19 4.71 6.25
N ILE A 176 16.48 4.33 5.00
CA ILE A 176 15.61 4.58 3.85
C ILE A 176 14.27 3.85 4.03
N ALA A 177 14.31 2.57 4.39
CA ALA A 177 13.11 1.78 4.66
C ALA A 177 12.29 2.35 5.82
N ARG A 178 12.94 2.83 6.89
CA ARG A 178 12.24 3.51 7.99
C ARG A 178 11.48 4.74 7.49
N ARG A 179 12.17 5.62 6.74
CA ARG A 179 11.62 6.89 6.26
C ARG A 179 10.52 6.73 5.21
N HIS A 180 10.54 5.66 4.43
CA HIS A 180 9.65 5.53 3.27
C HIS A 180 8.69 4.34 3.34
N LEU A 181 8.90 3.39 4.25
CA LEU A 181 7.98 2.30 4.51
C LEU A 181 7.39 2.37 5.91
N SER A 182 8.23 2.46 6.95
CA SER A 182 7.77 2.27 8.32
C SER A 182 6.83 3.38 8.80
N ILE A 183 7.10 4.64 8.44
CA ILE A 183 6.21 5.77 8.74
C ILE A 183 4.82 5.59 8.12
N GLU A 184 4.76 5.04 6.91
CA GLU A 184 3.52 4.79 6.17
C GLU A 184 2.90 3.42 6.52
N GLY A 185 3.48 2.69 7.48
CA GLY A 185 2.99 1.37 7.91
C GLY A 185 3.19 0.24 6.89
N LEU A 186 4.04 0.43 5.87
CA LEU A 186 4.25 -0.56 4.79
C LEU A 186 5.19 -1.71 5.19
N GLY A 187 5.99 -1.52 6.23
CA GLY A 187 6.87 -2.56 6.77
C GLY A 187 8.10 -2.01 7.46
N ALA A 188 8.86 -2.90 8.09
CA ALA A 188 10.11 -2.57 8.78
C ALA A 188 11.21 -3.55 8.37
N VAL A 189 12.36 -3.02 7.96
CA VAL A 189 13.54 -3.82 7.60
C VAL A 189 14.34 -4.16 8.86
N LYS A 190 14.67 -5.44 8.98
CA LYS A 190 15.46 -6.03 10.06
C LYS A 190 16.96 -5.98 9.78
N SER A 191 17.35 -6.36 8.57
CA SER A 191 18.75 -6.44 8.18
C SER A 191 18.89 -6.24 6.68
N VAL A 192 20.07 -5.77 6.28
CA VAL A 192 20.43 -5.57 4.88
C VAL A 192 21.78 -6.23 4.63
N LYS A 193 21.95 -6.86 3.47
CA LYS A 193 23.24 -7.37 2.99
C LYS A 193 23.47 -6.93 1.54
N SER A 194 24.72 -6.62 1.20
CA SER A 194 25.11 -6.45 -0.21
C SER A 194 25.09 -7.81 -0.90
N ILE A 195 24.57 -7.88 -2.12
CA ILE A 195 24.52 -9.11 -2.92
C ILE A 195 25.39 -9.05 -4.18
N ASP A 196 25.82 -7.85 -4.59
CA ASP A 196 26.79 -7.65 -5.66
C ASP A 196 27.64 -6.38 -5.43
N ALA A 197 28.58 -6.12 -6.35
CA ALA A 197 29.44 -4.92 -6.35
C ALA A 197 28.80 -3.70 -7.05
N HIS A 198 27.58 -3.85 -7.57
CA HIS A 198 26.85 -2.88 -8.37
C HIS A 198 25.63 -2.31 -7.62
N GLY A 199 25.69 -2.26 -6.30
CA GLY A 199 24.63 -1.69 -5.47
C GLY A 199 23.44 -2.63 -5.24
N GLY A 200 23.57 -3.90 -5.62
CA GLY A 200 22.59 -4.92 -5.28
C GLY A 200 22.52 -5.14 -3.78
N VAL A 201 21.32 -5.15 -3.24
CA VAL A 201 21.04 -5.34 -1.81
C VAL A 201 19.88 -6.29 -1.58
N GLU A 202 19.98 -7.10 -0.54
CA GLU A 202 18.87 -7.89 -0.01
C GLU A 202 18.45 -7.35 1.35
N LEU A 203 17.16 -7.06 1.50
CA LEU A 203 16.53 -6.54 2.70
C LEU A 203 15.61 -7.62 3.29
N GLN A 204 15.89 -8.03 4.53
CA GLN A 204 15.00 -8.92 5.30
C GLN A 204 14.08 -8.09 6.20
N PHE A 205 12.78 -8.40 6.22
CA PHE A 205 11.79 -7.66 6.98
C PHE A 205 11.52 -8.27 8.36
N TYR A 206 11.23 -7.44 9.35
CA TYR A 206 10.55 -7.86 10.58
C TYR A 206 9.08 -8.17 10.31
N GLY A 207 8.43 -7.32 9.52
CA GLY A 207 7.03 -7.47 9.12
C GLY A 207 6.75 -6.59 7.91
N CYS A 208 5.83 -7.04 7.07
CA CYS A 208 5.54 -6.42 5.79
C CYS A 208 4.03 -6.29 5.60
N PHE A 209 3.56 -5.09 5.28
CA PHE A 209 2.15 -4.85 5.01
C PHE A 209 1.71 -5.55 3.72
N HIS A 210 2.54 -5.49 2.67
CA HIS A 210 2.37 -6.24 1.43
C HIS A 210 3.69 -6.22 0.65
N PRO A 211 4.29 -7.37 0.27
CA PRO A 211 5.61 -7.41 -0.37
C PRO A 211 5.68 -6.59 -1.66
N ALA A 212 4.65 -6.66 -2.51
CA ALA A 212 4.56 -5.85 -3.72
C ALA A 212 4.61 -4.34 -3.45
N LEU A 213 3.79 -3.84 -2.51
CA LEU A 213 3.72 -2.40 -2.23
C LEU A 213 5.02 -1.88 -1.63
N ALA A 214 5.57 -2.60 -0.65
CA ALA A 214 6.85 -2.24 -0.05
C ALA A 214 8.01 -2.33 -1.05
N GLY A 215 8.01 -3.38 -1.90
CA GLY A 215 9.01 -3.59 -2.93
C GLY A 215 8.99 -2.53 -4.01
N GLY A 216 7.81 -2.08 -4.44
CA GLY A 216 7.67 -0.97 -5.39
C GLY A 216 8.33 0.33 -4.89
N VAL A 217 8.04 0.70 -3.64
CA VAL A 217 8.65 1.90 -3.01
C VAL A 217 10.16 1.77 -2.89
N LEU A 218 10.67 0.61 -2.44
CA LEU A 218 12.11 0.40 -2.30
C LEU A 218 12.83 0.34 -3.65
N LEU A 219 12.19 -0.25 -4.67
CA LEU A 219 12.71 -0.26 -6.03
C LEU A 219 12.84 1.17 -6.56
N ALA A 220 11.83 2.02 -6.36
CA ALA A 220 11.94 3.43 -6.73
C ALA A 220 13.06 4.15 -5.97
N CYS A 221 13.26 3.85 -4.69
CA CYS A 221 14.38 4.39 -3.93
C CYS A 221 15.72 3.98 -4.55
N TRP A 222 15.86 2.72 -4.97
CA TRP A 222 17.05 2.18 -5.61
C TRP A 222 17.35 2.83 -6.94
N GLU A 223 16.33 2.96 -7.79
CA GLU A 223 16.46 3.60 -9.10
C GLU A 223 16.89 5.07 -8.96
N ARG A 224 16.36 5.77 -7.95
CA ARG A 224 16.76 7.17 -7.68
C ARG A 224 18.16 7.29 -7.09
N ALA A 225 18.58 6.36 -6.23
CA ALA A 225 19.93 6.36 -5.66
C ALA A 225 21.00 6.04 -6.71
N HIS A 226 20.71 5.14 -7.65
CA HIS A 226 21.68 4.65 -8.64
C HIS A 226 21.52 5.23 -10.04
N GLY A 227 20.44 5.98 -10.31
CA GLY A 227 20.20 6.65 -11.59
C GLY A 227 19.98 5.70 -12.77
N ARG A 228 19.53 4.46 -12.50
CA ARG A 228 19.34 3.41 -13.52
C ARG A 228 18.19 2.48 -13.14
N ARG A 229 17.72 1.71 -14.13
CA ARG A 229 16.66 0.72 -13.93
C ARG A 229 17.13 -0.43 -13.03
N GLY A 230 16.36 -0.71 -11.98
CA GLY A 230 16.62 -1.80 -11.04
C GLY A 230 15.64 -2.94 -11.23
N SER A 231 15.92 -4.15 -10.78
CA SER A 231 15.01 -5.29 -10.69
C SER A 231 14.58 -5.52 -9.24
N LEU A 232 13.46 -6.23 -9.07
CA LEU A 232 12.93 -6.62 -7.77
C LEU A 232 12.63 -8.11 -7.76
N GLU A 233 13.18 -8.81 -6.77
CA GLU A 233 12.87 -10.20 -6.48
C GLU A 233 12.42 -10.35 -5.03
N CYS A 234 11.34 -11.09 -4.82
CA CYS A 234 10.82 -11.41 -3.50
C CYS A 234 11.02 -12.89 -3.19
N THR A 235 11.42 -13.18 -1.95
CA THR A 235 11.55 -14.54 -1.42
C THR A 235 11.04 -14.61 0.01
N PHE A 236 10.62 -15.80 0.43
CA PHE A 236 10.21 -16.07 1.81
C PHE A 236 11.30 -16.86 2.54
N ASN A 237 12.32 -16.16 3.03
CA ASN A 237 13.49 -16.77 3.66
C ASN A 237 13.34 -16.79 5.18
N SER A 238 13.59 -17.96 5.79
CA SER A 238 13.62 -18.13 7.26
C SER A 238 12.34 -17.66 7.98
N GLY A 239 11.18 -17.79 7.33
CA GLY A 239 9.91 -17.33 7.90
C GLY A 239 9.76 -15.80 7.93
N ALA A 240 10.45 -15.09 7.03
CA ALA A 240 10.33 -13.65 6.84
C ALA A 240 10.23 -13.30 5.35
N VAL A 241 9.72 -12.11 5.05
CA VAL A 241 9.78 -11.53 3.71
C VAL A 241 11.19 -10.99 3.47
N SER A 242 11.77 -11.34 2.32
CA SER A 242 13.05 -10.83 1.83
C SER A 242 12.86 -10.24 0.44
N LEU A 243 13.37 -9.01 0.24
CA LEU A 243 13.34 -8.33 -1.05
C LEU A 243 14.78 -8.07 -1.52
N SER A 244 15.08 -8.48 -2.74
CA SER A 244 16.36 -8.24 -3.41
C SER A 244 16.18 -7.20 -4.49
N LEU A 245 17.02 -6.17 -4.45
CA LEU A 245 17.09 -5.09 -5.44
C LEU A 245 18.45 -5.15 -6.10
N SER A 246 18.50 -5.11 -7.42
CA SER A 246 19.76 -5.12 -8.17
C SER A 246 19.57 -4.43 -9.53
N PRO A 247 20.62 -4.21 -10.33
CA PRO A 247 20.46 -3.69 -11.68
C PRO A 247 19.63 -4.64 -12.56
N SER A 248 18.70 -4.11 -13.37
CA SER A 248 17.88 -4.94 -14.25
C SER A 248 18.62 -5.47 -15.49
N VAL A 249 19.82 -4.94 -15.75
CA VAL A 249 20.69 -5.32 -16.87
C VAL A 249 22.05 -5.69 -16.31
N ALA A 250 22.62 -6.79 -16.80
CA ALA A 250 23.96 -7.22 -16.43
C ALA A 250 24.98 -6.11 -16.73
N ILE A 251 25.83 -5.81 -15.75
CA ILE A 251 26.91 -4.84 -15.89
C ILE A 251 28.17 -5.65 -16.17
N ALA A 252 28.94 -5.24 -17.18
CA ALA A 252 30.23 -5.86 -17.43
C ALA A 252 31.16 -5.62 -16.23
N GLU A 253 31.83 -6.68 -15.76
CA GLU A 253 32.82 -6.65 -14.68
C GLU A 253 33.99 -5.70 -14.98
#